data_AF-A0A7J5ZPX0-F1
#
_entry.id   AF-A0A7J5ZPX0-F1
#
_cell.length_a   1.000
_cell.length_b   1.000
_cell.length_c   1.000
_cell.angle_alpha   90.00
_cell.angle_beta   90.00
_cell.angle_gamma   90.00
#
_symmetry.space_group_name_H-M   'P 1'
#
loop_
_entity.id
_entity.type
_entity.pdbx_description
1 polymer ?
#
loop_
_entity_poly.entity_id
_entity_poly.type
_entity_poly.pdbx_seq_one_letter_code
_entity_poly.pdbx_strand_id
1 'polypeptide(L)'
;MDAECLDAGRNTVQQQSDKNTDLKTSDVYRVNENLAKRFNNPACFKGYSMKMAHPLYKTTNQIYGSKKPTVHEMPTTFHGSWHKFSDLILKSGMFRDTGFNTSLEKSKITGPNTINMRNDRITFHHLYHPGGNEQAETNKT
;
A
#
# COMPACT_ATOMS: atom_id res chain seq x y z
N MET A 1 5.61 68.00 -50.19
CA MET A 1 6.05 66.60 -50.40
C MET A 1 5.43 65.87 -49.23
N ASP A 2 4.17 65.52 -49.41
CA ASP A 2 3.26 65.23 -48.31
C ASP A 2 3.01 63.73 -48.35
N ALA A 3 3.57 63.02 -47.38
CA ALA A 3 3.36 61.59 -47.21
C ALA A 3 2.94 61.34 -45.77
N GLU A 4 1.66 61.61 -45.49
CA GLU A 4 0.97 61.03 -44.35
C GLU A 4 0.77 59.54 -44.63
N CYS A 5 1.57 58.68 -43.99
CA CYS A 5 1.30 57.24 -43.96
C CYS A 5 0.41 56.93 -42.75
N LEU A 6 -0.90 56.95 -42.98
CA LEU A 6 -1.90 56.32 -42.13
C LEU A 6 -2.03 54.84 -42.54
N ASP A 7 -1.61 53.91 -41.68
CA ASP A 7 -2.28 52.61 -41.56
C ASP A 7 -2.16 52.07 -40.14
N ALA A 8 -3.08 52.53 -39.29
CA ALA A 8 -3.38 51.89 -38.03
C ALA A 8 -4.24 50.65 -38.30
N GLY A 9 -3.63 49.59 -38.82
CA GLY A 9 -4.19 48.25 -38.89
C GLY A 9 -4.33 47.65 -37.48
N ARG A 10 -5.33 48.14 -36.73
CA ARG A 10 -5.75 47.59 -35.44
C ARG A 10 -6.33 46.20 -35.70
N ASN A 11 -5.47 45.17 -35.68
CA ASN A 11 -5.90 43.78 -35.58
C ASN A 11 -6.60 43.60 -34.22
N THR A 12 -7.90 43.91 -34.17
CA THR A 12 -8.80 43.44 -33.14
C THR A 12 -8.96 41.94 -33.33
N VAL A 13 -7.96 41.17 -32.87
CA VAL A 13 -8.20 39.79 -32.50
C VAL A 13 -9.13 39.86 -31.30
N GLN A 14 -10.42 39.79 -31.60
CA GLN A 14 -11.44 39.47 -30.63
C GLN A 14 -11.03 38.11 -30.05
N GLN A 15 -10.33 38.11 -28.92
CA GLN A 15 -10.30 36.93 -28.07
C GLN A 15 -11.72 36.79 -27.53
N GLN A 16 -12.51 36.01 -28.27
CA GLN A 16 -13.68 35.30 -27.78
C GLN A 16 -13.43 34.94 -26.32
N SER A 17 -14.37 35.29 -25.44
CA SER A 17 -14.35 34.77 -24.07
C SER A 17 -14.57 33.26 -24.14
N ASP A 18 -13.48 32.50 -24.30
CA ASP A 18 -13.48 31.05 -24.32
C ASP A 18 -14.05 30.58 -22.99
N LYS A 19 -15.31 30.15 -23.00
CA LYS A 19 -15.83 29.26 -21.97
C LYS A 19 -15.16 27.90 -22.16
N ASN A 20 -13.86 27.86 -21.90
CA ASN A 20 -13.02 26.69 -22.01
C ASN A 20 -13.32 25.82 -20.78
N THR A 21 -14.41 25.06 -20.86
CA THR A 21 -14.53 23.89 -19.99
C THR A 21 -13.44 22.93 -20.46
N ASP A 22 -12.33 22.89 -19.72
CA ASP A 22 -11.25 21.92 -19.95
C ASP A 22 -11.86 20.54 -20.22
N LEU A 23 -11.66 20.01 -21.43
CA LEU A 23 -12.18 18.70 -21.86
C LEU A 23 -11.73 17.62 -20.87
N LYS A 24 -12.69 16.87 -20.33
CA LYS A 24 -12.40 15.75 -19.43
C LYS A 24 -12.29 14.46 -20.23
N THR A 25 -11.56 13.50 -19.67
CA THR A 25 -11.45 12.18 -20.32
C THR A 25 -12.77 11.44 -20.30
N SER A 26 -13.59 11.62 -19.27
CA SER A 26 -14.96 11.09 -19.19
C SER A 26 -15.88 11.59 -20.29
N ASP A 27 -15.60 12.76 -20.88
CA ASP A 27 -16.43 13.35 -21.93
C ASP A 27 -16.17 12.68 -23.28
N VAL A 28 -14.97 12.13 -23.48
CA VAL A 28 -14.51 11.51 -24.74
C VAL A 28 -14.51 9.99 -24.65
N TYR A 29 -14.21 9.44 -23.47
CA TYR A 29 -14.00 8.01 -23.25
C TYR A 29 -14.84 7.48 -22.08
N ARG A 30 -15.14 6.18 -22.13
CA ARG A 30 -15.71 5.47 -20.99
C ARG A 30 -14.63 5.26 -19.94
N VAL A 31 -14.86 5.83 -18.77
CA VAL A 31 -13.92 5.87 -17.64
C VAL A 31 -14.55 5.18 -16.42
N ASN A 32 -13.73 4.53 -15.61
CA ASN A 32 -14.19 3.93 -14.35
C ASN A 32 -14.51 5.02 -13.31
N GLU A 33 -15.58 4.84 -12.54
CA GLU A 33 -16.03 5.78 -11.50
C GLU A 33 -14.96 6.06 -10.44
N ASN A 34 -14.10 5.07 -10.14
CA ASN A 34 -13.01 5.17 -9.17
C ASN A 34 -11.71 5.75 -9.76
N LEU A 35 -11.72 6.28 -10.98
CA LEU A 35 -10.53 6.91 -11.57
C LEU A 35 -10.15 8.17 -10.77
N ALA A 36 -8.86 8.30 -10.46
CA ALA A 36 -8.36 9.49 -9.78
C ALA A 36 -8.67 10.75 -10.59
N LYS A 37 -9.19 11.80 -9.93
CA LYS A 37 -9.61 13.07 -10.56
C LYS A 37 -8.54 13.70 -11.45
N ARG A 38 -7.26 13.47 -11.16
CA ARG A 38 -6.14 13.99 -11.96
C ARG A 38 -6.09 13.37 -13.36
N PHE A 39 -6.39 12.08 -13.50
CA PHE A 39 -6.47 11.43 -14.80
C PHE A 39 -7.74 11.82 -15.56
N ASN A 40 -8.83 12.16 -14.85
CA ASN A 40 -10.03 12.68 -15.53
C ASN A 40 -9.85 14.10 -16.09
N ASN A 41 -8.97 14.90 -15.47
CA ASN A 41 -8.75 16.30 -15.83
C ASN A 41 -7.29 16.51 -16.26
N PRO A 42 -6.93 16.28 -17.55
CA PRO A 42 -5.54 16.41 -18.02
C PRO A 42 -4.99 17.82 -17.84
N ALA A 43 -5.87 18.83 -17.78
CA ALA A 43 -5.48 20.21 -17.54
C ALA A 43 -4.72 20.43 -16.22
N CYS A 44 -4.92 19.56 -15.22
CA CYS A 44 -4.32 19.66 -13.90
C CYS A 44 -2.81 19.36 -13.87
N PHE A 45 -2.27 18.70 -14.90
CA PHE A 45 -0.85 18.42 -15.03
C PHE A 45 -0.09 19.70 -15.41
N LYS A 46 0.85 20.10 -14.55
CA LYS A 46 1.68 21.31 -14.70
C LYS A 46 3.11 20.92 -15.02
N GLY A 47 3.88 21.88 -15.55
CA GLY A 47 5.30 21.70 -15.87
C GLY A 47 5.57 21.15 -17.28
N TYR A 48 4.51 20.82 -18.02
CA TYR A 48 4.58 20.50 -19.43
C TYR A 48 4.39 21.77 -20.25
N SER A 49 5.43 22.15 -20.96
CA SER A 49 5.43 23.25 -21.92
C SER A 49 6.85 23.41 -22.42
N MET A 50 7.02 23.73 -23.70
CA MET A 50 8.31 24.18 -24.19
C MET A 50 8.68 25.49 -23.49
N LYS A 51 9.76 25.48 -22.70
CA LYS A 51 10.35 26.72 -22.19
C LYS A 51 10.80 27.56 -23.39
N MET A 52 10.60 28.87 -23.34
CA MET A 52 11.10 29.76 -24.38
C MET A 52 12.63 29.72 -24.37
N ALA A 53 13.19 29.01 -25.35
CA ALA A 53 14.61 28.97 -25.65
C ALA A 53 14.81 29.56 -27.05
N HIS A 54 15.95 30.23 -27.23
CA HIS A 54 16.33 30.74 -28.54
C HIS A 54 16.36 29.59 -29.56
N PRO A 55 15.75 29.73 -30.75
CA PRO A 55 15.66 28.64 -31.73
C PRO A 55 16.99 27.98 -32.08
N LEU A 56 18.09 28.76 -32.10
CA LEU A 56 19.46 28.27 -32.37
C LEU A 56 20.03 27.38 -31.26
N TYR A 57 19.56 27.53 -30.02
CA TYR A 57 20.09 26.82 -28.85
C TYR A 57 19.12 25.74 -28.33
N LYS A 58 18.31 25.17 -29.23
CA LYS A 58 17.42 24.06 -28.90
C LYS A 58 18.21 22.76 -28.82
N THR A 59 18.02 22.02 -27.74
CA THR A 59 18.60 20.68 -27.59
C THR A 59 17.51 19.62 -27.74
N THR A 60 17.89 18.40 -28.11
CA THR A 60 16.96 17.27 -28.24
C THR A 60 16.29 16.93 -26.91
N ASN A 61 16.99 17.10 -25.78
CA ASN A 61 16.45 16.88 -24.44
C ASN A 61 15.29 17.82 -24.11
N GLN A 62 15.21 19.01 -24.72
CA GLN A 62 14.08 19.94 -24.52
C GLN A 62 12.78 19.46 -25.16
N ILE A 63 12.84 18.47 -26.06
CA ILE A 63 11.65 17.86 -26.67
C ILE A 63 10.87 17.07 -25.60
N TYR A 64 11.59 16.40 -24.68
CA TYR A 64 10.97 15.66 -23.60
C TYR A 64 10.21 16.61 -22.65
N GLY A 65 8.96 16.27 -22.34
CA GLY A 65 8.09 17.09 -21.48
C GLY A 65 7.62 18.42 -22.11
N SER A 66 7.96 18.71 -23.37
CA SER A 66 7.53 19.95 -24.03
C SER A 66 6.02 19.99 -24.33
N LYS A 67 5.40 18.82 -24.52
CA LYS A 67 3.97 18.68 -24.84
C LYS A 67 3.17 18.38 -23.58
N LYS A 68 2.04 19.08 -23.42
CA LYS A 68 1.09 18.85 -22.33
C LYS A 68 0.29 17.58 -22.59
N PRO A 69 0.03 16.76 -21.57
CA PRO A 69 -0.81 15.59 -21.75
C PRO A 69 -2.25 15.98 -22.09
N THR A 70 -2.88 15.15 -22.92
CA THR A 70 -4.22 15.33 -23.48
C THR A 70 -5.16 14.22 -23.02
N VAL A 71 -6.46 14.35 -23.32
CA VAL A 71 -7.46 13.34 -22.97
C VAL A 71 -7.19 11.96 -23.58
N HIS A 72 -6.46 11.91 -24.70
CA HIS A 72 -6.14 10.69 -25.43
C HIS A 72 -4.95 9.92 -24.84
N GLU A 73 -4.14 10.57 -24.00
CA GLU A 73 -2.99 9.97 -23.33
C GLU A 73 -3.33 9.52 -21.89
N MET A 74 -4.45 10.00 -21.35
CA MET A 74 -4.87 9.67 -19.99
C MET A 74 -5.45 8.25 -19.88
N PRO A 75 -5.16 7.53 -18.80
CA PRO A 75 -5.71 6.19 -18.59
C PRO A 75 -7.21 6.26 -18.25
N THR A 76 -7.97 5.26 -18.71
CA THR A 76 -9.40 5.09 -18.38
C THR A 76 -9.62 4.36 -17.05
N THR A 77 -8.61 3.63 -16.57
CA THR A 77 -8.60 2.87 -15.32
C THR A 77 -7.24 3.00 -14.64
N PHE A 78 -7.20 3.11 -13.31
CA PHE A 78 -5.96 3.15 -12.54
C PHE A 78 -6.06 2.24 -11.31
N HIS A 79 -5.19 1.22 -11.26
CA HIS A 79 -5.12 0.25 -10.16
C HIS A 79 -3.86 0.51 -9.33
N GLY A 80 -3.88 1.56 -8.52
CA GLY A 80 -2.80 1.84 -7.58
C GLY A 80 -2.82 0.87 -6.39
N SER A 81 -1.64 0.45 -5.93
CA SER A 81 -1.48 -0.32 -4.70
C SER A 81 -1.62 0.57 -3.48
N TRP A 82 -2.42 0.13 -2.50
CA TRP A 82 -2.66 0.88 -1.26
C TRP A 82 -1.74 0.35 -0.17
N HIS A 83 -0.73 1.13 0.21
CA HIS A 83 0.24 0.72 1.22
C HIS A 83 -0.08 1.19 2.64
N LYS A 84 -1.25 1.83 2.87
CA LYS A 84 -1.61 2.41 4.18
C LYS A 84 -1.49 1.43 5.36
N PHE A 85 -1.86 0.16 5.16
CA PHE A 85 -1.70 -0.87 6.19
C PHE A 85 -0.23 -1.19 6.45
N SER A 86 0.53 -1.47 5.38
CA SER A 86 1.95 -1.82 5.47
C SER A 86 2.81 -0.67 5.97
N ASP A 87 2.49 0.58 5.65
CA ASP A 87 3.21 1.78 6.09
C ASP A 87 3.21 1.93 7.61
N LEU A 88 2.10 1.53 8.27
CA LEU A 88 2.01 1.53 9.73
C LEU A 88 2.99 0.51 10.33
N ILE A 89 3.04 -0.69 9.77
CA ILE A 89 3.94 -1.75 10.22
C ILE A 89 5.40 -1.40 9.91
N LEU A 90 5.68 -0.81 8.75
CA LEU A 90 7.02 -0.40 8.34
C LEU A 90 7.63 0.60 9.33
N LYS A 91 6.82 1.53 9.86
CA LYS A 91 7.24 2.48 10.90
C LYS A 91 7.57 1.82 12.24
N SER A 92 6.97 0.67 12.54
CA SER A 92 7.21 -0.09 13.78
C SER A 92 8.57 -0.78 13.80
N GLY A 93 9.26 -0.90 12.65
CA GLY A 93 10.55 -1.57 12.56
C GLY A 93 10.47 -3.10 12.62
N MET A 94 11.61 -3.73 12.91
CA MET A 94 11.72 -5.19 12.93
C MET A 94 11.05 -5.79 14.17
N PHE A 95 10.21 -6.80 13.97
CA PHE A 95 9.58 -7.54 15.07
C PHE A 95 10.63 -8.13 16.01
N ARG A 96 10.40 -8.00 17.32
CA ARG A 96 11.20 -8.63 18.37
C ARG A 96 10.28 -9.34 19.35
N ASP A 97 10.60 -10.58 19.64
CA ASP A 97 9.92 -11.33 20.69
C ASP A 97 10.65 -11.10 22.03
N THR A 98 9.89 -10.65 23.03
CA THR A 98 10.36 -10.47 24.42
C THR A 98 9.47 -11.20 25.42
N GLY A 99 8.62 -12.12 24.95
CA GLY A 99 7.73 -12.92 25.80
C GLY A 99 8.46 -14.05 26.52
N PHE A 100 8.02 -14.38 27.73
CA PHE A 100 8.45 -15.60 28.42
C PHE A 100 7.58 -16.79 27.99
N ASN A 101 8.20 -17.96 27.86
CA ASN A 101 7.47 -19.22 27.65
C ASN A 101 6.77 -19.64 28.95
N THR A 102 5.46 -19.44 29.00
CA THR A 102 4.61 -19.76 30.17
C THR A 102 3.66 -20.93 29.92
N SER A 103 3.80 -21.63 28.80
CA SER A 103 2.97 -22.80 28.50
C SER A 103 3.19 -23.88 29.56
N LEU A 104 2.11 -24.30 30.25
CA LEU A 104 2.13 -25.51 31.07
C LEU A 104 2.39 -26.72 30.17
N GLU A 105 3.23 -27.63 30.64
CA GLU A 105 3.56 -28.85 29.92
C GLU A 105 2.29 -29.69 29.72
N LYS A 106 1.99 -30.02 28.47
CA LYS A 106 0.86 -30.89 28.10
C LYS A 106 1.41 -32.27 27.78
N SER A 107 1.71 -33.06 28.82
CA SER A 107 2.07 -34.47 28.59
C SER A 107 0.85 -35.22 28.03
N LYS A 108 1.03 -35.97 26.94
CA LYS A 108 -0.02 -36.85 26.39
C LYS A 108 -0.35 -38.03 27.31
N ILE A 109 0.58 -38.38 28.20
CA ILE A 109 0.50 -39.54 29.10
C ILE A 109 -0.18 -39.13 30.42
N THR A 110 -0.04 -37.87 30.79
CA THR A 110 -0.46 -37.31 32.06
C THR A 110 -1.81 -36.63 31.87
N GLY A 111 -2.87 -37.15 32.51
CA GLY A 111 -4.25 -36.65 32.35
C GLY A 111 -4.43 -35.17 32.70
N PRO A 112 -5.58 -34.56 32.37
CA PRO A 112 -5.81 -33.10 32.39
C PRO A 112 -5.63 -32.38 33.74
N ASN A 113 -5.34 -33.10 34.83
CA ASN A 113 -5.18 -32.56 36.18
C ASN A 113 -3.86 -32.95 36.86
N THR A 114 -2.89 -33.47 36.13
CA THR A 114 -1.62 -33.92 36.73
C THR A 114 -0.52 -32.94 36.39
N ILE A 115 -0.09 -32.18 37.41
CA ILE A 115 1.04 -31.27 37.36
C ILE A 115 2.29 -32.14 37.20
N ASN A 116 2.99 -32.04 36.08
CA ASN A 116 4.32 -32.63 35.98
C ASN A 116 5.23 -31.83 36.91
N MET A 117 5.33 -32.28 38.16
CA MET A 117 6.32 -31.77 39.09
C MET A 117 7.68 -31.98 38.44
N ARG A 118 8.42 -30.88 38.29
CA ARG A 118 9.75 -30.84 37.71
C ARG A 118 10.63 -31.89 38.39
N ASN A 119 10.83 -33.02 37.70
CA ASN A 119 11.63 -34.18 38.06
C ASN A 119 12.05 -34.26 39.54
N ASP A 120 11.13 -34.60 40.44
CA ASP A 120 11.56 -35.34 41.62
C ASP A 120 11.87 -36.77 41.17
N ARG A 121 13.11 -36.98 40.72
CA ARG A 121 13.68 -38.30 40.39
C ARG A 121 13.43 -39.32 41.52
N ILE A 122 13.24 -38.83 42.74
CA ILE A 122 13.08 -39.62 43.96
C ILE A 122 11.68 -40.25 44.04
N THR A 123 10.64 -39.57 43.57
CA THR A 123 9.25 -40.00 43.77
C THR A 123 8.82 -41.12 42.82
N PHE A 124 9.41 -41.18 41.62
CA PHE A 124 9.07 -42.22 40.63
C PHE A 124 9.41 -43.65 41.09
N HIS A 125 10.37 -43.82 41.99
CA HIS A 125 10.75 -45.14 42.50
C HIS A 125 9.90 -45.62 43.68
N HIS A 126 9.28 -44.72 44.45
CA HIS A 126 8.46 -45.10 45.62
C HIS A 126 7.12 -45.76 45.25
N LEU A 127 6.60 -45.49 44.05
CA LEU A 127 5.31 -46.02 43.58
C LEU A 127 5.43 -47.39 42.90
N TYR A 128 6.66 -47.87 42.65
CA TYR A 128 6.93 -49.20 42.14
C TYR A 128 7.56 -50.05 43.24
N HIS A 129 6.76 -50.50 44.20
CA HIS A 129 7.11 -51.64 45.06
C HIS A 129 6.52 -52.92 44.43
N PRO A 130 7.35 -53.83 43.86
CA PRO A 130 6.91 -55.17 43.50
C PRO A 130 7.09 -56.07 44.73
N GLY A 131 6.10 -56.15 45.62
CA GLY A 131 6.25 -56.92 46.86
C GLY A 131 4.94 -57.44 47.43
N GLY A 132 4.75 -58.76 47.31
CA GLY A 132 4.07 -59.57 48.33
C GLY A 132 2.62 -59.96 48.05
N ASN A 133 2.42 -61.10 47.38
CA ASN A 133 1.20 -61.88 47.52
C ASN A 133 1.23 -62.57 48.89
N GLU A 134 0.48 -62.06 49.87
CA GLU A 134 0.19 -62.79 51.11
C GLU A 134 -1.32 -63.09 51.16
N GLN A 135 -1.68 -64.31 50.74
CA GLN A 135 -2.97 -64.89 51.09
C GLN A 135 -2.90 -65.41 52.51
N ALA A 136 -3.69 -64.83 53.41
CA ALA A 136 -4.01 -65.42 54.70
C ALA A 136 -5.46 -65.07 55.07
N GLU A 137 -6.40 -65.94 54.72
CA GLU A 137 -7.70 -65.98 55.38
C GLU A 137 -7.90 -67.36 56.02
N THR A 138 -7.60 -67.42 57.32
CA THR A 138 -8.01 -68.48 58.22
C THR A 138 -9.30 -68.06 58.92
N ASN A 139 -10.35 -68.86 58.69
CA ASN A 139 -11.46 -69.22 59.57
C ASN A 139 -12.27 -68.14 60.30
N LYS A 140 -13.60 -68.15 60.07
CA LYS A 140 -14.59 -67.91 61.13
C LYS A 140 -15.84 -68.78 60.95
N THR A 141 -16.10 -69.51 62.04
CA THR A 141 -17.28 -70.19 62.61
C THR A 141 -18.49 -70.51 61.71
#